data_AF-A0A539ECU9-F1
#
_entry.id   AF-A0A539ECU9-F1
#
_cell.length_a   1.000
_cell.length_b   1.000
_cell.length_c   1.000
_cell.angle_alpha   90.00
_cell.angle_beta   90.00
_cell.angle_gamma   90.00
#
_symmetry.space_group_name_H-M   'P 1'
#
loop_
_entity.id
_entity.type
_entity.pdbx_description
1 polymer ?
#
loop_
_entity_poly.entity_id
_entity_poly.type
_entity_poly.pdbx_seq_one_letter_code
_entity_poly.pdbx_strand_id
1 'polypeptide(L)' 'IEHLKLRRPIYRNTAAYGHFGREEDSFTWERTDMVEALKKDA' A
#
# COMPACT_ATOMS: atom_id res chain seq x y z
N ILE A 1 2.26 -10.68 0.72
CA ILE A 1 0.82 -10.91 0.40
C ILE A 1 -0.08 -10.58 1.60
N GLU A 2 0.24 -11.09 2.79
CA GLU A 2 -0.60 -10.92 3.99
C GLU A 2 -0.56 -9.51 4.57
N HIS A 3 0.63 -8.95 4.79
CA HIS A 3 0.81 -7.60 5.34
C HIS A 3 0.03 -6.53 4.54
N LEU A 4 0.18 -6.55 3.21
CA LEU A 4 -0.53 -5.66 2.29
C LEU A 4 -1.97 -6.14 1.97
N LYS A 5 -2.47 -7.21 2.58
CA LYS A 5 -3.83 -7.73 2.36
C LYS A 5 -4.19 -7.88 0.87
N LEU A 6 -3.30 -8.47 0.06
CA LEU A 6 -3.44 -8.41 -1.41
C LEU A 6 -4.45 -9.42 -1.99
N ARG A 7 -4.91 -10.42 -1.24
CA ARG A 7 -5.91 -11.40 -1.71
C ARG A 7 -7.33 -10.81 -1.71
N ARG A 8 -7.52 -9.72 -2.45
CA ARG A 8 -8.76 -8.95 -2.59
C ARG A 8 -8.87 -8.41 -4.02
N PRO A 9 -10.09 -8.18 -4.54
CA PRO A 9 -10.28 -7.62 -5.88
C PRO A 9 -10.06 -6.09 -5.91
N ILE A 10 -8.81 -5.64 -5.72
CA ILE A 10 -8.44 -4.21 -5.61
C ILE A 10 -7.75 -3.62 -6.85
N TYR A 11 -7.48 -4.45 -7.87
CA TYR A 11 -6.55 -4.10 -8.95
C TYR A 11 -7.16 -3.26 -10.08
N ARG A 12 -8.49 -3.10 -10.15
CA ARG A 12 -9.13 -2.35 -11.23
C ARG A 12 -8.69 -0.88 -11.24
N ASN A 13 -8.58 -0.25 -10.07
CA ASN A 13 -8.26 1.16 -9.95
C ASN A 13 -6.80 1.48 -10.33
N THR A 14 -5.91 0.49 -10.26
CA THR A 14 -4.50 0.66 -10.62
C THR A 14 -4.26 0.57 -12.13
N ALA A 15 -5.24 0.09 -12.92
CA ALA A 15 -5.09 -0.13 -14.37
C ALA A 15 -5.04 1.18 -15.19
N ALA A 16 -5.36 2.31 -14.58
CA ALA A 16 -5.26 3.64 -15.17
C ALA A 16 -4.69 4.61 -14.13
N TYR A 17 -4.05 5.69 -14.60
CA TYR A 17 -3.49 6.77 -13.77
C TYR A 17 -2.36 6.33 -12.81
N GLY A 18 -1.73 5.19 -13.08
CA GLY A 18 -0.56 4.69 -12.35
C GLY A 18 -0.90 3.93 -11.06
N HIS A 19 0.09 3.15 -10.61
CA HIS A 19 -0.01 2.27 -9.43
C HIS A 19 0.44 2.93 -8.12
N PHE A 20 1.20 4.03 -8.21
CA PHE A 20 1.89 4.65 -7.08
C PHE A 20 1.55 6.14 -6.93
N GLY A 21 1.77 6.68 -5.73
CA GLY A 21 1.59 8.11 -5.43
C GLY A 21 0.11 8.53 -5.37
N ARG A 22 -0.78 7.57 -5.18
CA ARG A 22 -2.23 7.76 -5.06
C ARG A 22 -2.70 7.22 -3.72
N GLU A 23 -3.20 8.10 -2.86
CA GLU A 23 -3.74 7.70 -1.57
C GLU A 23 -5.20 7.20 -1.73
N GLU A 24 -5.35 5.89 -1.96
CA GLU A 24 -6.64 5.20 -1.92
C GLU A 24 -6.65 4.16 -0.80
N ASP A 25 -7.79 3.96 -0.14
CA ASP A 25 -7.95 2.98 0.95
C ASP A 25 -7.54 1.56 0.54
N SER A 26 -7.72 1.23 -0.74
CA SER A 26 -7.40 -0.08 -1.31
C SER A 26 -5.91 -0.30 -1.56
N PHE A 27 -5.13 0.78 -1.73
CA PHE A 27 -3.69 0.77 -2.02
C PHE A 27 -2.87 0.74 -0.74
N THR A 28 -2.88 -0.41 -0.08
CA THR A 28 -2.20 -0.59 1.20
C THR A 28 -0.68 -0.42 1.12
N TRP A 29 -0.08 -0.49 -0.06
CA TRP A 29 1.37 -0.28 -0.26
C TRP A 29 1.79 1.19 -0.22
N GLU A 30 0.86 2.12 -0.33
CA GLU A 30 1.13 3.57 -0.17
C GLU A 30 1.16 3.98 1.32
N ARG A 31 0.80 3.07 2.24
CA ARG A 31 0.79 3.37 3.67
C ARG A 31 2.21 3.45 4.21
N THR A 32 2.43 4.41 5.08
CA THR A 32 3.71 4.65 5.78
C THR A 32 3.67 4.19 7.24
N ASP A 33 2.85 3.17 7.53
CA ASP A 33 2.60 2.65 8.88
C ASP A 33 3.83 1.98 9.52
N MET A 34 4.82 1.60 8.73
CA MET A 34 6.08 1.03 9.22
C MET A 34 7.16 2.08 9.60
N VAL A 35 6.91 3.37 9.40
CA VAL A 35 7.94 4.42 9.60
C VAL A 35 8.52 4.41 11.02
N GLU A 36 7.69 4.36 12.05
CA GLU A 36 8.16 4.42 13.43
C GLU A 36 8.91 3.15 13.87
N ALA A 37 8.48 1.98 13.37
CA ALA A 37 9.18 0.72 13.61
C ALA A 37 10.59 0.75 12.98
N LEU A 38 10.70 1.22 11.74
CA LEU A 38 11.98 1.31 11.02
C LEU A 38 12.94 2.33 11.66
N LYS A 39 12.43 3.48 12.12
CA LYS A 39 13.24 4.47 12.85
C LYS A 39 13.82 3.92 14.15
N LYS A 40 13.12 2.99 14.81
CA LYS A 40 13.57 2.37 16.07
C LYS A 40 14.64 1.30 15.84
N ASP A 41 14.59 0.61 14.69
CA ASP A 41 15.54 -0.45 14.33
C ASP A 41 16.86 0.09 13.77
N ALA A 42 16.92 1.37 13.38
CA ALA A 42 18.11 2.06 12.88
C ALA A 42 19.01 2.60 14.00
#